data_AF-A0A2E1JG84-F1
#
_entry.id   AF-A0A2E1JG84-F1
#
_cell.length_a   1.000
_cell.length_b   1.000
_cell.length_c   1.000
_cell.angle_alpha   90.00
_cell.angle_beta   90.00
_cell.angle_gamma   90.00
#
_symmetry.space_group_name_H-M   'P 1'
#
loop_
_entity.id
_entity.type
_entity.pdbx_description
1 polymer ?
#
loop_
_entity_poly.entity_id
_entity_poly.type
_entity_poly.pdbx_seq_one_letter_code
_entity_poly.pdbx_strand_id
1 'polypeptide(L)'
;MVKSTNSMSFEEAEDLVTKGSQVGRNKTWKKQSDLALSMDLTLDQLKGRLKSARHIIKMQRDETDHQHYTIPGLEKMSDHEEMSAEEIISYAHQNWKKKKEKDDLLELVPIKFSKDIVTGICVWGDPHLDDGGANWDVLTSLMETLKKYDPDRGSQDPIYSVNIGDSHNNWIGRLSRYYIEQKMTKSMVYKVIEHLIEEINFILLIRGNHDMWDPSNINYDKMDWFAQASGTLAVDWRANIDFQFPNGVSVKADFRHNFSGTSMYNPLHGMQKANLFNTNADIYVAGHLHNYATMEMPSTNKSNYESGFKSPAHLLRVKGFKDIDSYADQHGFPRQDYGHAGLIVIDPFTTQQNRIKIYSDIDYGANMIRLLNDDYRKKGTIK
;
A
#
# COMPACT_ATOMS: atom_id res chain seq x y z
N MET A 1 33.85 29.14 17.03
CA MET A 1 34.13 28.37 15.81
C MET A 1 35.62 28.12 15.73
N VAL A 2 36.05 26.89 16.01
CA VAL A 2 37.46 26.48 15.87
C VAL A 2 37.74 26.36 14.38
N LYS A 3 38.66 27.17 13.85
CA LYS A 3 39.09 27.07 12.45
C LYS A 3 39.75 25.71 12.24
N SER A 4 39.18 24.88 11.37
CA SER A 4 39.80 23.66 10.86
C SER A 4 41.14 24.00 10.21
N THR A 5 42.23 23.64 10.87
CA THR A 5 43.63 23.75 10.38
C THR A 5 44.02 22.53 9.54
N ASN A 6 43.24 22.22 8.51
CA ASN A 6 43.50 21.10 7.60
C ASN A 6 43.49 21.54 6.12
N SER A 7 44.12 22.67 5.80
CA SER A 7 44.45 23.02 4.42
C SER A 7 45.85 22.54 4.08
N MET A 8 45.95 21.48 3.27
CA MET A 8 47.22 21.01 2.70
C MET A 8 47.77 22.07 1.74
N SER A 9 49.04 22.45 1.89
CA SER A 9 49.71 23.40 0.98
C SER A 9 50.04 22.75 -0.37
N PHE A 10 50.37 23.55 -1.39
CA PHE A 10 50.77 23.02 -2.70
C PHE A 10 52.05 22.18 -2.62
N GLU A 11 53.04 22.64 -1.86
CA GLU A 11 54.30 21.93 -1.63
C GLU A 11 54.05 20.60 -0.91
N GLU A 12 53.16 20.59 0.09
CA GLU A 12 52.72 19.36 0.77
C GLU A 12 51.97 18.42 -0.18
N ALA A 13 51.17 18.96 -1.10
CA ALA A 13 50.47 18.18 -2.11
C ALA A 13 51.45 17.55 -3.11
N GLU A 14 52.44 18.30 -3.61
CA GLU A 14 53.47 17.81 -4.53
C GLU A 14 54.36 16.75 -3.89
N ASP A 15 54.80 16.96 -2.65
CA ASP A 15 55.56 15.97 -1.89
C ASP A 15 54.74 14.68 -1.70
N LEU A 16 53.45 14.82 -1.35
CA LEU A 16 52.59 13.66 -1.13
C LEU A 16 52.35 12.86 -2.42
N VAL A 17 52.11 13.52 -3.55
CA VAL A 17 51.94 12.86 -4.84
C VAL A 17 53.26 12.23 -5.32
N THR A 18 54.39 12.89 -5.06
CA THR A 18 55.73 12.36 -5.35
C THR A 18 56.01 11.10 -4.56
N LYS A 19 55.74 11.10 -3.24
CA LYS A 19 55.82 9.90 -2.40
C LYS A 19 54.87 8.81 -2.87
N GLY A 20 53.64 9.17 -3.26
CA GLY A 20 52.68 8.24 -3.86
C GLY A 20 53.17 7.59 -5.16
N SER A 21 53.98 8.30 -5.96
CA SER A 21 54.57 7.79 -7.20
C SER A 21 55.70 6.77 -6.96
N GLN A 22 56.27 6.74 -5.76
CA GLN A 22 57.29 5.80 -5.30
C GLN A 22 56.70 4.48 -4.77
N VAL A 23 55.41 4.24 -4.98
CA VAL A 23 54.75 2.96 -4.68
C VAL A 23 54.71 2.09 -5.93
N GLY A 24 55.30 0.89 -5.87
CA GLY A 24 55.26 -0.10 -6.96
C GLY A 24 56.37 -1.13 -6.91
N ARG A 25 56.36 -2.07 -7.88
CA ARG A 25 57.40 -3.09 -8.02
C ARG A 25 58.72 -2.39 -8.37
N ASN A 26 59.76 -2.60 -7.56
CA ASN A 26 61.09 -1.97 -7.63
C ASN A 26 61.13 -0.47 -7.27
N LYS A 27 60.18 0.02 -6.48
CA LYS A 27 60.19 1.38 -5.92
C LYS A 27 60.36 1.36 -4.40
N THR A 28 60.55 2.54 -3.80
CA THR A 28 60.79 2.71 -2.35
C THR A 28 59.75 2.01 -1.48
N TRP A 29 58.48 2.05 -1.89
CA TRP A 29 57.40 1.32 -1.21
C TRP A 29 56.81 0.26 -2.15
N LYS A 30 56.66 -0.98 -1.67
CA LYS A 30 56.08 -2.06 -2.49
C LYS A 30 54.56 -1.95 -2.59
N LYS A 31 53.90 -1.51 -1.51
CA LYS A 31 52.44 -1.33 -1.42
C LYS A 31 52.09 0.03 -0.83
N GLN A 32 50.87 0.50 -1.11
CA GLN A 32 50.36 1.76 -0.55
C GLN A 32 50.22 1.72 0.98
N SER A 33 50.02 0.52 1.55
CA SER A 33 50.03 0.31 3.01
C SER A 33 51.39 0.66 3.63
N ASP A 34 52.48 0.38 2.92
CA ASP A 34 53.84 0.59 3.42
C ASP A 34 54.16 2.09 3.46
N LEU A 35 53.66 2.83 2.46
CA LEU A 35 53.72 4.29 2.43
C LEU A 35 52.84 4.91 3.53
N ALA A 36 51.62 4.41 3.72
CA ALA A 36 50.71 4.90 4.76
C ALA A 36 51.32 4.74 6.16
N LEU A 37 51.92 3.58 6.44
CA LEU A 37 52.63 3.30 7.67
C LEU A 37 53.85 4.23 7.87
N SER A 38 54.61 4.51 6.82
CA SER A 38 55.76 5.43 6.91
C SER A 38 55.37 6.88 7.23
N MET A 39 54.09 7.22 7.08
CA MET A 39 53.52 8.54 7.34
C MET A 39 52.62 8.58 8.57
N ASP A 40 52.54 7.48 9.33
CA ASP A 40 51.64 7.30 10.47
C ASP A 40 50.16 7.58 10.13
N LEU A 41 49.73 7.12 8.95
CA LEU A 41 48.38 7.27 8.44
C LEU A 41 47.72 5.91 8.21
N THR A 42 46.40 5.86 8.32
CA THR A 42 45.64 4.73 7.77
C THR A 42 45.65 4.77 6.23
N LEU A 43 45.44 3.60 5.60
CA LEU A 43 45.38 3.51 4.13
C LEU A 43 44.28 4.42 3.54
N ASP A 44 43.15 4.55 4.22
CA ASP A 44 42.05 5.39 3.77
C ASP A 44 42.34 6.88 3.96
N GLN A 45 43.02 7.26 5.05
CA GLN A 45 43.52 8.63 5.22
C GLN A 45 44.55 9.00 4.14
N LEU A 46 45.46 8.08 3.78
CA LEU A 46 46.41 8.28 2.69
C LEU A 46 45.69 8.45 1.34
N LYS A 47 44.70 7.60 1.03
CA LYS A 47 43.92 7.71 -0.22
C LYS A 47 43.14 9.02 -0.29
N GLY A 48 42.50 9.43 0.80
CA GLY A 48 41.81 10.71 0.89
C GLY A 48 42.75 11.89 0.67
N ARG A 49 43.92 11.89 1.33
CA ARG A 49 44.94 12.94 1.18
C ARG A 49 45.55 12.96 -0.23
N LEU A 50 45.84 11.81 -0.84
CA LEU A 50 46.33 11.74 -2.23
C LEU A 50 45.31 12.26 -3.25
N LYS A 51 44.01 12.02 -3.02
CA LYS A 51 42.94 12.56 -3.86
C LYS A 51 42.88 14.08 -3.78
N SER A 52 42.92 14.63 -2.56
CA SER A 52 42.96 16.08 -2.34
C SER A 52 44.23 16.72 -2.91
N ALA A 53 45.39 16.10 -2.71
CA ALA A 53 46.67 16.57 -3.24
C ALA A 53 46.68 16.64 -4.77
N ARG A 54 46.19 15.60 -5.44
CA ARG A 54 46.04 15.59 -6.92
C ARG A 54 45.11 16.69 -7.40
N HIS A 55 44.05 17.00 -6.65
CA HIS A 55 43.13 18.08 -7.00
C HIS A 55 43.78 19.45 -6.84
N ILE A 56 44.51 19.70 -5.74
CA ILE A 56 45.26 20.93 -5.50
C ILE A 56 46.32 21.14 -6.60
N ILE A 57 47.10 20.10 -6.92
CA ILE A 57 48.09 20.17 -8.01
C ILE A 57 47.43 20.46 -9.35
N LYS A 58 46.29 19.80 -9.64
CA LYS A 58 45.54 20.02 -10.88
C LYS A 58 45.01 21.45 -10.98
N MET A 59 44.54 22.04 -9.88
CA MET A 59 44.02 23.41 -9.87
C MET A 59 45.12 24.49 -9.99
N GLN A 60 46.34 24.22 -9.53
CA GLN A 60 47.45 25.19 -9.60
C GLN A 60 48.36 25.04 -10.82
N ARG A 61 48.39 23.87 -11.49
CA ARG A 61 49.18 23.65 -12.71
C ARG A 61 48.52 24.11 -14.01
N ASP A 62 47.34 24.71 -13.95
CA ASP A 62 46.52 25.01 -15.13
C ASP A 62 46.85 26.33 -15.86
N GLU A 63 47.95 27.04 -15.54
CA GLU A 63 48.24 28.32 -16.21
C GLU A 63 49.34 28.30 -17.28
N THR A 64 50.27 27.34 -17.34
CA THR A 64 51.26 27.33 -18.44
C THR A 64 51.79 25.92 -18.75
N ASP A 65 51.69 25.55 -20.03
CA ASP A 65 52.61 24.63 -20.73
C ASP A 65 52.18 23.16 -21.03
N HIS A 66 50.93 22.94 -21.48
CA HIS A 66 50.57 21.69 -22.19
C HIS A 66 49.81 21.95 -23.50
N GLN A 67 50.00 21.06 -24.49
CA GLN A 67 49.21 21.04 -25.72
C GLN A 67 47.76 20.67 -25.38
N HIS A 68 46.88 21.68 -25.36
CA HIS A 68 45.45 21.47 -25.15
C HIS A 68 44.83 20.89 -26.42
N TYR A 69 44.14 19.77 -26.30
CA TYR A 69 43.19 19.32 -27.31
C TYR A 69 41.79 19.68 -26.82
N THR A 70 41.02 20.36 -27.66
CA THR A 70 39.58 20.51 -27.50
C THR A 70 38.92 19.49 -28.40
N ILE A 71 37.95 18.74 -27.88
CA ILE A 71 37.02 17.95 -28.71
C ILE A 71 35.80 18.85 -28.90
N PRO A 72 35.60 19.47 -30.07
CA PRO A 72 34.47 20.35 -30.29
C PRO A 72 33.17 19.56 -30.11
N GLY A 73 32.34 19.97 -29.15
CA GLY A 73 31.08 19.31 -28.85
C GLY A 73 31.12 18.18 -27.82
N LEU A 74 32.26 17.94 -27.13
CA LEU A 74 32.33 16.94 -26.05
C LEU A 74 31.32 17.20 -24.93
N GLU A 75 31.16 18.45 -24.50
CA GLU A 75 30.15 18.86 -23.51
C GLU A 75 28.72 18.60 -24.03
N LYS A 76 28.48 18.87 -25.32
CA LYS A 76 27.19 18.54 -25.95
C LYS A 76 26.97 17.03 -26.09
N MET A 77 28.03 16.23 -26.16
CA MET A 77 27.96 14.77 -26.26
C MET A 77 27.82 14.09 -24.89
N SER A 78 28.40 14.67 -23.82
CA SER A 78 28.26 14.17 -22.45
C SER A 78 26.90 14.52 -21.84
N ASP A 79 26.35 15.67 -22.21
CA ASP A 79 25.16 16.25 -21.56
C ASP A 79 23.88 16.03 -22.39
N HIS A 80 23.93 15.24 -23.47
CA HIS A 80 22.82 15.16 -24.43
C HIS A 80 21.59 14.39 -23.93
N GLU A 81 21.73 13.58 -22.87
CA GLU A 81 20.64 12.71 -22.36
C GLU A 81 20.50 12.67 -20.82
N GLU A 82 21.42 13.26 -20.06
CA GLU A 82 21.39 13.19 -18.59
C GLU A 82 20.91 14.50 -17.97
N MET A 83 19.90 14.41 -17.11
CA MET A 83 19.48 15.53 -16.27
C MET A 83 20.64 15.94 -15.36
N SER A 84 20.89 17.24 -15.24
CA SER A 84 21.80 17.77 -14.24
C SER A 84 21.33 17.42 -12.82
N ALA A 85 22.24 17.42 -11.85
CA ALA A 85 21.88 17.16 -10.45
C ALA A 85 20.79 18.11 -9.94
N GLU A 86 20.80 19.38 -10.38
CA GLU A 86 19.78 20.37 -10.01
C GLU A 86 18.41 20.03 -10.60
N GLU A 87 18.36 19.59 -11.86
CA GLU A 87 17.12 19.12 -12.50
C GLU A 87 16.58 17.87 -11.83
N ILE A 88 17.44 16.92 -11.46
CA ILE A 88 17.05 15.70 -10.72
C ILE A 88 16.45 16.08 -9.36
N ILE A 89 17.08 16.99 -8.62
CA ILE A 89 16.57 17.46 -7.31
C ILE A 89 15.22 18.15 -7.48
N SER A 90 15.08 19.01 -8.50
CA SER A 90 13.82 19.70 -8.80
C SER A 90 12.70 18.70 -9.14
N TYR A 91 12.97 17.73 -10.01
CA TYR A 91 12.06 16.65 -10.37
C TYR A 91 11.66 15.81 -9.15
N ALA A 92 12.62 15.40 -8.32
CA ALA A 92 12.37 14.66 -7.10
C ALA A 92 11.48 15.44 -6.12
N HIS A 93 11.72 16.74 -5.96
CA HIS A 93 10.91 17.60 -5.10
C HIS A 93 9.47 17.78 -5.61
N GLN A 94 9.28 17.94 -6.93
CA GLN A 94 7.95 17.98 -7.53
C GLN A 94 7.20 16.66 -7.34
N ASN A 95 7.88 15.53 -7.55
CA ASN A 95 7.29 14.21 -7.32
C ASN A 95 6.94 14.00 -5.84
N TRP A 96 7.79 14.43 -4.92
CA TRP A 96 7.50 14.35 -3.49
C TRP A 96 6.25 15.16 -3.12
N LYS A 97 6.11 16.39 -3.62
CA LYS A 97 4.92 17.22 -3.38
C LYS A 97 3.62 16.55 -3.84
N LYS A 98 3.61 16.01 -5.06
CA LYS A 98 2.44 15.28 -5.60
C LYS A 98 2.11 14.04 -4.76
N LYS A 99 3.14 13.28 -4.37
CA LYS A 99 2.96 12.11 -3.50
C LYS A 99 2.46 12.51 -2.11
N LYS A 100 2.95 13.62 -1.56
CA LYS A 100 2.54 14.12 -0.25
C LYS A 100 1.09 14.59 -0.25
N GLU A 101 0.68 15.33 -1.28
CA GLU A 101 -0.73 15.74 -1.45
C GLU A 101 -1.66 14.53 -1.54
N LYS A 102 -1.30 13.50 -2.33
CA LYS A 102 -2.05 12.24 -2.38
C LYS A 102 -2.09 11.56 -1.01
N ASP A 103 -0.96 11.46 -0.31
CA ASP A 103 -0.87 10.83 1.01
C ASP A 103 -1.73 11.56 2.06
N ASP A 104 -1.74 12.89 2.05
CA ASP A 104 -2.58 13.72 2.93
C ASP A 104 -4.08 13.51 2.66
N LEU A 105 -4.48 13.44 1.38
CA LEU A 105 -5.88 13.14 1.02
C LEU A 105 -6.31 11.73 1.42
N LEU A 106 -5.38 10.77 1.46
CA LEU A 106 -5.63 9.38 1.85
C LEU A 106 -5.53 9.15 3.36
N GLU A 107 -5.12 10.16 4.15
CA GLU A 107 -5.04 10.03 5.61
C GLU A 107 -6.40 9.67 6.22
N LEU A 108 -7.47 10.31 5.73
CA LEU A 108 -8.87 9.99 6.02
C LEU A 108 -9.77 10.44 4.88
N VAL A 109 -10.31 9.48 4.12
CA VAL A 109 -11.16 9.76 2.96
C VAL A 109 -12.63 9.84 3.38
N PRO A 110 -13.32 10.97 3.17
CA PRO A 110 -14.74 11.08 3.45
C PRO A 110 -15.58 10.47 2.32
N ILE A 111 -16.43 9.50 2.65
CA ILE A 111 -17.50 8.99 1.78
C ILE A 111 -18.83 9.54 2.29
N LYS A 112 -19.42 10.47 1.53
CA LYS A 112 -20.63 11.20 1.93
C LYS A 112 -21.86 10.56 1.30
N PHE A 113 -22.76 10.04 2.12
CA PHE A 113 -24.05 9.56 1.65
C PHE A 113 -25.01 10.73 1.43
N SER A 114 -25.89 10.58 0.44
CA SER A 114 -26.89 11.59 0.09
C SER A 114 -28.14 11.55 0.97
N LYS A 115 -28.34 10.44 1.71
CA LYS A 115 -29.53 10.20 2.54
C LYS A 115 -29.13 9.55 3.86
N ASP A 116 -29.88 9.88 4.91
CA ASP A 116 -29.87 9.11 6.14
C ASP A 116 -30.73 7.87 5.91
N ILE A 117 -30.11 6.74 5.60
CA ILE A 117 -30.77 5.43 5.52
C ILE A 117 -29.82 4.36 6.05
N VAL A 118 -30.37 3.25 6.53
CA VAL A 118 -29.55 2.09 6.87
C VAL A 118 -28.87 1.59 5.59
N THR A 119 -27.55 1.51 5.64
CA THR A 119 -26.69 1.27 4.49
C THR A 119 -25.78 0.08 4.75
N GLY A 120 -25.62 -0.79 3.75
CA GLY A 120 -24.69 -1.92 3.80
C GLY A 120 -23.37 -1.61 3.09
N ILE A 121 -22.27 -2.07 3.67
CA ILE A 121 -20.94 -2.12 3.05
C ILE A 121 -20.50 -3.58 3.03
N CYS A 122 -20.59 -4.22 1.86
CA CYS A 122 -20.14 -5.58 1.66
C CYS A 122 -18.65 -5.59 1.36
N VAL A 123 -17.88 -6.16 2.29
CA VAL A 123 -16.44 -6.36 2.12
C VAL A 123 -16.22 -7.77 1.62
N TRP A 124 -15.40 -7.89 0.58
CA TRP A 124 -14.87 -9.15 0.11
C TRP A 124 -13.50 -8.92 -0.52
N GLY A 125 -12.74 -9.97 -0.79
CA GLY A 125 -11.42 -9.87 -1.40
C GLY A 125 -10.82 -11.25 -1.51
N ASP A 126 -9.54 -11.32 -1.89
CA ASP A 126 -8.84 -12.56 -2.21
C ASP A 126 -9.68 -13.46 -3.15
N PRO A 127 -10.32 -12.93 -4.22
CA PRO A 127 -11.05 -13.78 -5.12
C PRO A 127 -10.11 -14.64 -5.98
N HIS A 128 -8.86 -14.20 -6.18
CA HIS A 128 -7.84 -14.90 -6.99
C HIS A 128 -8.45 -15.45 -8.28
N LEU A 129 -9.03 -14.57 -9.09
CA LEU A 129 -9.98 -14.91 -10.16
C LEU A 129 -9.40 -15.85 -11.23
N ASP A 130 -8.08 -15.87 -11.36
CA ASP A 130 -7.30 -16.72 -12.27
C ASP A 130 -6.79 -18.02 -11.63
N ASP A 131 -7.18 -18.31 -10.39
CA ASP A 131 -6.86 -19.55 -9.68
C ASP A 131 -7.93 -20.62 -9.95
N GLY A 132 -7.48 -21.86 -10.19
CA GLY A 132 -8.40 -22.99 -10.40
C GLY A 132 -9.18 -23.38 -9.13
N GLY A 133 -8.75 -22.89 -7.96
CA GLY A 133 -9.42 -23.08 -6.69
C GLY A 133 -10.39 -21.98 -6.27
N ALA A 134 -10.60 -20.96 -7.10
CA ALA A 134 -11.59 -19.92 -6.83
C ALA A 134 -13.03 -20.48 -6.93
N ASN A 135 -13.83 -20.27 -5.90
CA ASN A 135 -15.22 -20.71 -5.83
C ASN A 135 -16.15 -19.71 -6.54
N TRP A 136 -16.31 -19.93 -7.84
CA TRP A 136 -17.14 -19.11 -8.72
C TRP A 136 -18.63 -19.18 -8.39
N ASP A 137 -19.13 -20.30 -7.84
CA ASP A 137 -20.54 -20.43 -7.48
C ASP A 137 -20.90 -19.48 -6.34
N VAL A 138 -20.05 -19.39 -5.31
CA VAL A 138 -20.26 -18.46 -4.19
C VAL A 138 -20.05 -17.01 -4.63
N LEU A 139 -19.04 -16.74 -5.47
CA LEU A 139 -18.80 -15.39 -5.98
C LEU A 139 -19.96 -14.88 -6.84
N THR A 140 -20.47 -15.70 -7.76
CA THR A 140 -21.58 -15.32 -8.64
C THR A 140 -22.88 -15.15 -7.87
N SER A 141 -23.17 -16.03 -6.90
CA SER A 141 -24.31 -15.85 -5.99
C SER A 141 -24.21 -14.54 -5.20
N LEU A 142 -23.03 -14.20 -4.68
CA LEU A 142 -22.82 -12.91 -4.01
C LEU A 142 -23.08 -11.73 -4.96
N MET A 143 -22.58 -11.80 -6.19
CA MET A 143 -22.80 -10.76 -7.19
C MET A 143 -24.29 -10.56 -7.49
N GLU A 144 -25.07 -11.63 -7.60
CA GLU A 144 -26.52 -11.55 -7.81
C GLU A 144 -27.22 -10.80 -6.66
N THR A 145 -26.85 -11.12 -5.42
CA THR A 145 -27.34 -10.39 -4.24
C THR A 145 -26.94 -8.92 -4.31
N LEU A 146 -25.67 -8.59 -4.56
CA LEU A 146 -25.20 -7.22 -4.60
C LEU A 146 -25.90 -6.39 -5.69
N LYS A 147 -26.11 -6.95 -6.88
CA LYS A 147 -26.85 -6.28 -7.98
C LYS A 147 -28.28 -5.93 -7.60
N LYS A 148 -28.95 -6.78 -6.81
CA LYS A 148 -30.32 -6.52 -6.33
C LYS A 148 -30.39 -5.31 -5.40
N TYR A 149 -29.32 -5.07 -4.63
CA TYR A 149 -29.24 -3.97 -3.65
C TYR A 149 -28.41 -2.78 -4.15
N ASP A 150 -28.09 -2.73 -5.45
CA ASP A 150 -27.32 -1.66 -6.06
C ASP A 150 -28.16 -0.37 -6.18
N PRO A 151 -27.72 0.76 -5.59
CA PRO A 151 -28.43 2.03 -5.71
C PRO A 151 -28.50 2.57 -7.14
N ASP A 152 -27.50 2.30 -7.98
CA ASP A 152 -27.50 2.78 -9.38
C ASP A 152 -28.51 2.01 -10.24
N ARG A 153 -28.94 0.83 -9.75
CA ARG A 153 -30.04 0.03 -10.31
C ARG A 153 -31.39 0.30 -9.63
N GLY A 154 -31.46 1.33 -8.78
CA GLY A 154 -32.70 1.81 -8.17
C GLY A 154 -33.06 1.15 -6.84
N SER A 155 -32.15 0.43 -6.18
CA SER A 155 -32.39 -0.09 -4.83
C SER A 155 -32.64 1.06 -3.85
N GLN A 156 -33.65 0.90 -2.99
CA GLN A 156 -33.90 1.82 -1.87
C GLN A 156 -33.17 1.42 -0.58
N ASP A 157 -32.52 0.26 -0.59
CA ASP A 157 -31.85 -0.36 0.55
C ASP A 157 -30.39 -0.68 0.12
N PRO A 158 -29.53 0.34 -0.02
CA PRO A 158 -28.29 0.19 -0.77
C PRO A 158 -27.26 -0.67 -0.04
N ILE A 159 -26.58 -1.50 -0.82
CA ILE A 159 -25.35 -2.18 -0.42
C ILE A 159 -24.24 -1.79 -1.40
N TYR A 160 -23.18 -1.18 -0.86
CA TYR A 160 -21.96 -0.86 -1.60
C TYR A 160 -20.90 -1.93 -1.39
N SER A 161 -20.01 -2.10 -2.36
CA SER A 161 -18.95 -3.11 -2.29
C SER A 161 -17.58 -2.52 -2.02
N VAL A 162 -16.77 -3.27 -1.28
CA VAL A 162 -15.36 -3.01 -1.02
C VAL A 162 -14.56 -4.26 -1.35
N ASN A 163 -13.57 -4.13 -2.24
CA ASN A 163 -12.58 -5.18 -2.46
C ASN A 163 -11.39 -4.97 -1.51
N ILE A 164 -10.94 -6.01 -0.80
CA ILE A 164 -9.82 -5.97 0.15
C ILE A 164 -8.49 -6.49 -0.43
N GLY A 165 -8.40 -6.71 -1.74
CA GLY A 165 -7.18 -7.05 -2.48
C GLY A 165 -7.17 -8.44 -3.08
N ASP A 166 -6.07 -8.73 -3.79
CA ASP A 166 -5.73 -10.01 -4.41
C ASP A 166 -6.79 -10.50 -5.41
N SER A 167 -7.13 -9.61 -6.34
CA SER A 167 -8.08 -9.89 -7.42
C SER A 167 -7.55 -10.93 -8.42
N HIS A 168 -6.23 -11.01 -8.55
CA HIS A 168 -5.52 -11.98 -9.39
C HIS A 168 -4.19 -12.38 -8.76
N ASN A 169 -3.64 -13.52 -9.16
CA ASN A 169 -2.49 -14.12 -8.50
C ASN A 169 -1.14 -13.45 -8.80
N ASN A 170 -0.87 -13.00 -10.05
CA ASN A 170 0.42 -12.42 -10.47
C ASN A 170 1.66 -13.07 -9.84
N TRP A 171 1.77 -14.39 -9.87
CA TRP A 171 2.86 -15.08 -9.20
C TRP A 171 4.24 -14.53 -9.62
N ILE A 172 5.11 -14.26 -8.63
CA ILE A 172 6.49 -13.80 -8.86
C ILE A 172 7.51 -14.68 -8.14
N GLY A 173 8.77 -14.61 -8.57
CA GLY A 173 9.89 -15.31 -7.94
C GLY A 173 9.65 -16.83 -7.85
N ARG A 174 9.80 -17.41 -6.66
CA ARG A 174 9.60 -18.86 -6.43
C ARG A 174 8.15 -19.31 -6.61
N LEU A 175 7.19 -18.39 -6.49
CA LEU A 175 5.77 -18.70 -6.63
C LEU A 175 5.35 -18.82 -8.10
N SER A 176 6.16 -18.31 -9.05
CA SER A 176 5.87 -18.39 -10.49
C SER A 176 5.61 -19.81 -11.01
N ARG A 177 6.09 -20.85 -10.32
CA ARG A 177 5.77 -22.25 -10.64
C ARG A 177 4.27 -22.56 -10.66
N TYR A 178 3.46 -21.83 -9.89
CA TYR A 178 2.02 -22.03 -9.82
C TYR A 178 1.28 -21.54 -11.07
N TYR A 179 1.93 -20.79 -11.99
CA TYR A 179 1.35 -20.48 -13.30
C TYR A 179 1.00 -21.74 -14.11
N ILE A 180 1.64 -22.88 -13.85
CA ILE A 180 1.33 -24.17 -14.53
C ILE A 180 -0.06 -24.68 -14.14
N GLU A 181 -0.53 -24.35 -12.93
CA GLU A 181 -1.83 -24.74 -12.41
C GLU A 181 -2.95 -23.80 -12.86
N GLN A 182 -2.61 -22.58 -13.28
CA GLN A 182 -3.57 -21.59 -13.75
C GLN A 182 -4.08 -21.90 -15.17
N LYS A 183 -5.39 -21.75 -15.37
CA LYS A 183 -6.04 -21.98 -16.67
C LYS A 183 -6.45 -20.70 -17.37
N MET A 184 -6.59 -19.60 -16.63
CA MET A 184 -6.86 -18.29 -17.23
C MET A 184 -5.55 -17.62 -17.64
N THR A 185 -5.56 -17.01 -18.82
CA THR A 185 -4.46 -16.11 -19.21
C THR A 185 -4.61 -14.76 -18.50
N LYS A 186 -3.52 -14.00 -18.42
CA LYS A 186 -3.54 -12.62 -17.88
C LYS A 186 -4.57 -11.73 -18.59
N SER A 187 -4.79 -11.90 -19.89
CA SER A 187 -5.82 -11.13 -20.60
C SER A 187 -7.24 -11.55 -20.22
N MET A 188 -7.47 -12.83 -19.90
CA MET A 188 -8.79 -13.31 -19.49
C MET A 188 -9.15 -12.77 -18.10
N VAL A 189 -8.22 -12.83 -17.16
CA VAL A 189 -8.49 -12.32 -15.80
C VAL A 189 -8.77 -10.82 -15.78
N TYR A 190 -8.06 -10.01 -16.58
CA TYR A 190 -8.40 -8.58 -16.66
C TYR A 190 -9.77 -8.30 -17.25
N LYS A 191 -10.25 -9.10 -18.22
CA LYS A 191 -11.62 -8.96 -18.74
C LYS A 191 -12.65 -9.30 -17.68
N VAL A 192 -12.36 -10.29 -16.84
CA VAL A 192 -13.21 -10.67 -15.73
C VAL A 192 -13.24 -9.58 -14.66
N ILE A 193 -12.07 -9.03 -14.31
CA ILE A 193 -11.94 -7.88 -13.39
C ILE A 193 -12.72 -6.67 -13.91
N GLU A 194 -12.54 -6.31 -15.18
CA GLU A 194 -13.27 -5.22 -15.85
C GLU A 194 -14.78 -5.44 -15.71
N HIS A 195 -15.25 -6.64 -16.07
CA HIS A 195 -16.66 -7.01 -15.94
C HIS A 195 -17.16 -6.92 -14.49
N LEU A 196 -16.37 -7.33 -13.49
CA LEU A 196 -16.76 -7.22 -12.08
C LEU A 196 -16.91 -5.77 -11.63
N ILE A 197 -15.97 -4.91 -12.03
CA ILE A 197 -16.00 -3.47 -11.69
C ILE A 197 -17.19 -2.78 -12.37
N GLU A 198 -17.54 -3.16 -13.59
CA GLU A 198 -18.73 -2.64 -14.29
C GLU A 198 -20.05 -3.14 -13.69
N GLU A 199 -20.09 -4.38 -13.22
CA GLU A 199 -21.33 -5.01 -12.77
C GLU A 199 -21.69 -4.74 -11.31
N ILE A 200 -20.69 -4.41 -10.48
CA ILE A 200 -20.80 -4.27 -9.03
C ILE A 200 -20.41 -2.86 -8.62
N ASN A 201 -21.26 -2.24 -7.80
CA ASN A 201 -21.04 -0.90 -7.26
C ASN A 201 -19.94 -0.88 -6.19
N PHE A 202 -18.68 -0.74 -6.61
CA PHE A 202 -17.55 -0.59 -5.71
C PHE A 202 -17.33 0.87 -5.32
N ILE A 203 -17.24 1.11 -4.01
CA ILE A 203 -16.83 2.41 -3.46
C ILE A 203 -15.33 2.45 -3.12
N LEU A 204 -14.70 1.28 -2.96
CA LEU A 204 -13.30 1.14 -2.60
C LEU A 204 -12.71 -0.17 -3.13
N LEU A 205 -11.52 -0.07 -3.74
CA LEU A 205 -10.68 -1.19 -4.14
C LEU A 205 -9.32 -1.05 -3.46
N ILE A 206 -9.03 -1.95 -2.52
CA ILE A 206 -7.71 -2.05 -1.89
C ILE A 206 -6.90 -3.02 -2.74
N ARG A 207 -5.70 -2.63 -3.16
CA ARG A 207 -4.76 -3.51 -3.86
C ARG A 207 -3.96 -4.33 -2.85
N GLY A 208 -4.05 -5.65 -2.98
CA GLY A 208 -3.30 -6.62 -2.20
C GLY A 208 -1.88 -6.83 -2.74
N ASN A 209 -1.11 -7.71 -2.11
CA ASN A 209 0.27 -7.94 -2.57
C ASN A 209 0.30 -8.55 -3.97
N HIS A 210 -0.64 -9.43 -4.31
CA HIS A 210 -0.67 -10.03 -5.64
C HIS A 210 -0.99 -8.99 -6.71
N ASP A 211 -1.95 -8.10 -6.46
CA ASP A 211 -2.28 -7.00 -7.39
C ASP A 211 -1.08 -6.07 -7.66
N MET A 212 -0.19 -5.93 -6.68
CA MET A 212 0.99 -5.05 -6.75
C MET A 212 2.25 -5.76 -7.27
N TRP A 213 2.26 -7.09 -7.41
CA TRP A 213 3.44 -7.84 -7.82
C TRP A 213 3.77 -7.72 -9.30
N ASP A 214 2.83 -7.27 -10.13
CA ASP A 214 3.05 -7.14 -11.56
C ASP A 214 3.97 -5.96 -11.89
N PRO A 215 5.22 -6.20 -12.35
CA PRO A 215 6.15 -5.13 -12.68
C PRO A 215 5.69 -4.28 -13.88
N SER A 216 4.75 -4.78 -14.70
CA SER A 216 4.18 -3.99 -15.80
C SER A 216 3.25 -2.86 -15.32
N ASN A 217 2.82 -2.90 -14.06
CA ASN A 217 1.98 -1.86 -13.44
C ASN A 217 2.77 -0.63 -12.96
N ILE A 218 4.11 -0.60 -13.11
CA ILE A 218 4.97 0.51 -12.67
C ILE A 218 4.61 1.86 -13.32
N ASN A 219 4.13 1.85 -14.56
CA ASN A 219 3.77 3.07 -15.30
C ASN A 219 2.26 3.22 -15.55
N TYR A 220 1.51 2.11 -15.49
CA TYR A 220 0.08 2.08 -15.75
C TYR A 220 -0.51 0.79 -15.16
N ASP A 221 -1.26 0.92 -14.07
CA ASP A 221 -2.01 -0.20 -13.51
C ASP A 221 -3.43 -0.23 -14.11
N LYS A 222 -3.80 -1.36 -14.70
CA LYS A 222 -5.15 -1.55 -15.28
C LYS A 222 -6.25 -1.50 -14.23
N MET A 223 -6.01 -1.99 -13.01
CA MET A 223 -6.96 -1.91 -11.89
C MET A 223 -7.26 -0.45 -11.56
N ASP A 224 -6.22 0.38 -11.45
CA ASP A 224 -6.38 1.81 -11.18
C ASP A 224 -7.14 2.50 -12.31
N TRP A 225 -6.92 2.08 -13.55
CA TRP A 225 -7.66 2.61 -14.71
C TRP A 225 -9.15 2.25 -14.68
N PHE A 226 -9.49 0.97 -14.47
CA PHE A 226 -10.88 0.53 -14.35
C PHE A 226 -11.61 1.22 -13.18
N ALA A 227 -10.92 1.35 -12.04
CA ALA A 227 -11.44 2.04 -10.87
C ALA A 227 -11.75 3.51 -11.18
N GLN A 228 -10.81 4.23 -11.81
CA GLN A 228 -11.00 5.63 -12.21
C GLN A 228 -12.16 5.79 -13.20
N ALA A 229 -12.27 4.89 -14.18
CA ALA A 229 -13.35 4.90 -15.16
C ALA A 229 -14.73 4.71 -14.50
N SER A 230 -14.78 3.99 -13.39
CA SER A 230 -16.02 3.66 -12.66
C SER A 230 -16.29 4.59 -11.46
N GLY A 231 -15.45 5.60 -11.25
CA GLY A 231 -15.57 6.52 -10.11
C GLY A 231 -15.21 5.90 -8.75
N THR A 232 -14.56 4.74 -8.76
CA THR A 232 -14.17 3.99 -7.55
C THR A 232 -12.79 4.42 -7.06
N LEU A 233 -12.63 4.54 -5.74
CA LEU A 233 -11.32 4.78 -5.15
C LEU A 233 -10.47 3.50 -5.17
N ALA A 234 -9.34 3.51 -5.87
CA ALA A 234 -8.32 2.46 -5.79
C ALA A 234 -7.10 2.94 -4.99
N VAL A 235 -6.65 2.13 -4.04
CA VAL A 235 -5.52 2.45 -3.16
C VAL A 235 -4.68 1.23 -2.84
N ASP A 236 -3.39 1.46 -2.61
CA ASP A 236 -2.44 0.40 -2.27
C ASP A 236 -2.54 0.05 -0.79
N TRP A 237 -2.77 -1.23 -0.48
CA TRP A 237 -2.66 -1.86 0.83
C TRP A 237 -3.62 -1.37 1.94
N ARG A 238 -3.94 -0.08 2.03
CA ARG A 238 -4.76 0.51 3.09
C ARG A 238 -5.56 1.74 2.67
N ALA A 239 -6.71 1.94 3.30
CA ALA A 239 -7.45 3.21 3.33
C ALA A 239 -8.16 3.41 4.67
N ASN A 240 -8.07 4.62 5.20
CA ASN A 240 -8.94 5.06 6.28
C ASN A 240 -10.13 5.81 5.66
N ILE A 241 -11.34 5.36 5.96
CA ILE A 241 -12.58 5.90 5.42
C ILE A 241 -13.40 6.52 6.55
N ASP A 242 -14.05 7.63 6.27
CA ASP A 242 -15.09 8.22 7.12
C ASP A 242 -16.43 8.21 6.37
N PHE A 243 -17.32 7.31 6.79
CA PHE A 243 -18.69 7.22 6.26
C PHE A 243 -19.55 8.30 6.92
N GLN A 244 -19.94 9.31 6.14
CA GLN A 244 -20.64 10.50 6.61
C GLN A 244 -22.09 10.52 6.15
N PHE A 245 -23.01 10.62 7.10
CA PHE A 245 -24.44 10.71 6.88
C PHE A 245 -24.93 12.17 7.03
N PRO A 246 -25.96 12.60 6.29
CA PRO A 246 -26.51 13.96 6.38
C PRO A 246 -26.90 14.42 7.79
N ASN A 247 -27.33 13.52 8.66
CA ASN A 247 -27.68 13.81 10.05
C ASN A 247 -26.47 14.08 10.97
N GLY A 248 -25.25 14.10 10.43
CA GLY A 248 -24.01 14.35 11.15
C GLY A 248 -23.40 13.11 11.79
N VAL A 249 -24.01 11.93 11.64
CA VAL A 249 -23.38 10.67 12.04
C VAL A 249 -22.18 10.37 11.13
N SER A 250 -21.07 10.03 11.76
CA SER A 250 -19.82 9.61 11.12
C SER A 250 -19.37 8.27 11.69
N VAL A 251 -18.90 7.38 10.83
CA VAL A 251 -18.35 6.07 11.17
C VAL A 251 -17.01 5.90 10.47
N LYS A 252 -15.94 5.72 11.25
CA LYS A 252 -14.57 5.59 10.72
C LYS A 252 -14.19 4.13 10.55
N ALA A 253 -13.61 3.78 9.41
CA ALA A 253 -13.18 2.42 9.11
C ALA A 253 -11.73 2.41 8.61
N ASP A 254 -10.93 1.45 9.09
CA ASP A 254 -9.57 1.19 8.63
C ASP A 254 -9.58 -0.13 7.83
N PHE A 255 -9.56 0.02 6.50
CA PHE A 255 -9.49 -1.08 5.55
C PHE A 255 -8.04 -1.34 5.19
N ARG A 256 -7.57 -2.57 5.34
CA ARG A 256 -6.23 -2.98 4.90
C ARG A 256 -6.27 -4.35 4.28
N HIS A 257 -5.43 -4.60 3.28
CA HIS A 257 -5.24 -5.96 2.80
C HIS A 257 -4.83 -6.89 3.96
N ASN A 258 -3.89 -6.44 4.82
CA ASN A 258 -3.62 -7.07 6.11
C ASN A 258 -3.08 -6.09 7.16
N PHE A 259 -3.24 -6.45 8.43
CA PHE A 259 -2.66 -5.76 9.58
C PHE A 259 -1.35 -6.38 10.02
N SER A 260 -0.44 -5.54 10.53
CA SER A 260 0.80 -6.02 11.14
C SER A 260 0.53 -6.75 12.45
N GLY A 261 1.16 -7.92 12.60
CA GLY A 261 1.00 -8.79 13.77
C GLY A 261 0.13 -10.00 13.43
N THR A 262 0.69 -11.19 13.65
CA THR A 262 0.05 -12.48 13.37
C THR A 262 -0.03 -13.29 14.64
N SER A 263 -1.05 -14.15 14.75
CA SER A 263 -1.18 -15.11 15.84
C SER A 263 -1.74 -16.42 15.29
N MET A 264 -1.17 -17.54 15.71
CA MET A 264 -1.70 -18.88 15.44
C MET A 264 -3.01 -19.17 16.17
N TYR A 265 -3.35 -18.38 17.20
CA TYR A 265 -4.54 -18.59 18.04
C TYR A 265 -5.68 -17.62 17.73
N ASN A 266 -5.37 -16.45 17.15
CA ASN A 266 -6.38 -15.43 16.88
C ASN A 266 -6.15 -14.78 15.50
N PRO A 267 -7.01 -15.09 14.50
CA PRO A 267 -6.97 -14.47 13.17
C PRO A 267 -7.08 -12.94 13.17
N LEU A 268 -7.65 -12.37 14.24
CA LEU A 268 -7.89 -10.93 14.39
C LEU A 268 -6.77 -10.21 15.15
N HIS A 269 -5.67 -10.88 15.50
CA HIS A 269 -4.64 -10.31 16.37
C HIS A 269 -4.07 -8.97 15.88
N GLY A 270 -3.74 -8.85 14.59
CA GLY A 270 -3.24 -7.59 14.02
C GLY A 270 -4.23 -6.43 14.13
N MET A 271 -5.54 -6.72 13.96
CA MET A 271 -6.61 -5.72 14.11
C MET A 271 -6.85 -5.34 15.57
N GLN A 272 -6.80 -6.30 16.49
CA GLN A 272 -6.86 -6.00 17.93
C GLN A 272 -5.69 -5.11 18.35
N LYS A 273 -4.48 -5.41 17.88
CA LYS A 273 -3.30 -4.56 18.10
C LYS A 273 -3.50 -3.16 17.51
N ALA A 274 -4.11 -3.04 16.33
CA ALA A 274 -4.41 -1.75 15.73
C ALA A 274 -5.39 -0.94 16.58
N ASN A 275 -6.51 -1.55 16.99
CA ASN A 275 -7.48 -0.95 17.91
C ASN A 275 -6.82 -0.50 19.23
N LEU A 276 -5.86 -1.28 19.74
CA LEU A 276 -5.13 -0.97 20.96
C LEU A 276 -4.20 0.25 20.81
N PHE A 277 -3.40 0.30 19.75
CA PHE A 277 -2.21 1.17 19.71
C PHE A 277 -2.20 2.23 18.60
N ASN A 278 -2.90 2.03 17.50
CA ASN A 278 -2.54 2.71 16.26
C ASN A 278 -3.66 3.52 15.59
N THR A 279 -4.93 3.26 15.91
CA THR A 279 -6.04 3.75 15.10
C THR A 279 -7.27 4.10 15.94
N ASN A 280 -7.93 5.20 15.56
CA ASN A 280 -9.19 5.66 16.15
C ASN A 280 -10.38 5.36 15.22
N ALA A 281 -10.41 4.13 14.68
CA ALA A 281 -11.48 3.65 13.83
C ALA A 281 -12.54 2.89 14.63
N ASP A 282 -13.78 2.95 14.16
CA ASP A 282 -14.92 2.17 14.65
C ASP A 282 -14.94 0.77 14.02
N ILE A 283 -14.38 0.62 12.81
CA ILE A 283 -14.33 -0.65 12.06
C ILE A 283 -12.90 -0.93 11.60
N TYR A 284 -12.47 -2.20 11.72
CA TYR A 284 -11.20 -2.72 11.24
C TYR A 284 -11.45 -3.89 10.29
N VAL A 285 -10.87 -3.85 9.09
CA VAL A 285 -11.18 -4.81 8.03
C VAL A 285 -9.93 -5.34 7.35
N ALA A 286 -9.82 -6.66 7.20
CA ALA A 286 -8.74 -7.29 6.43
C ALA A 286 -9.11 -8.57 5.67
N GLY A 287 -8.25 -8.98 4.73
CA GLY A 287 -8.32 -10.22 3.95
C GLY A 287 -7.03 -11.05 4.08
N HIS A 288 -6.40 -11.42 2.97
CA HIS A 288 -5.03 -11.95 2.80
C HIS A 288 -4.73 -13.33 3.40
N LEU A 289 -5.13 -13.58 4.65
CA LEU A 289 -4.77 -14.82 5.37
C LEU A 289 -5.71 -16.00 5.07
N HIS A 290 -6.67 -15.79 4.17
CA HIS A 290 -7.66 -16.78 3.74
C HIS A 290 -8.39 -17.44 4.92
N ASN A 291 -8.71 -16.65 5.94
CA ASN A 291 -9.51 -17.08 7.07
C ASN A 291 -10.50 -16.00 7.50
N TYR A 292 -11.64 -16.45 7.99
CA TYR A 292 -12.73 -15.62 8.46
C TYR A 292 -12.74 -15.53 9.98
N ALA A 293 -12.97 -14.32 10.48
CA ALA A 293 -13.31 -14.08 11.88
C ALA A 293 -13.96 -12.70 12.04
N THR A 294 -14.78 -12.56 13.09
CA THR A 294 -15.37 -11.28 13.50
C THR A 294 -15.28 -11.11 15.01
N MET A 295 -15.17 -9.87 15.47
CA MET A 295 -15.21 -9.53 16.89
C MET A 295 -15.77 -8.14 17.12
N GLU A 296 -16.59 -7.98 18.15
CA GLU A 296 -16.97 -6.69 18.71
C GLU A 296 -16.26 -6.53 20.06
N MET A 297 -15.57 -5.42 20.27
CA MET A 297 -14.85 -5.14 21.52
C MET A 297 -14.84 -3.65 21.84
N PRO A 298 -14.71 -3.22 23.10
CA PRO A 298 -14.56 -1.79 23.40
C PRO A 298 -13.29 -1.21 22.75
N SER A 299 -13.42 -0.03 22.14
CA SER A 299 -12.28 0.77 21.68
C SER A 299 -11.46 1.22 22.88
N THR A 300 -10.14 1.10 22.81
CA THR A 300 -9.27 1.51 23.92
C THR A 300 -8.88 2.97 23.87
N ASN A 301 -8.97 3.61 22.71
CA ASN A 301 -8.55 5.00 22.48
C ASN A 301 -9.73 5.98 22.30
N LYS A 302 -10.94 5.48 22.02
CA LYS A 302 -12.14 6.31 21.81
C LYS A 302 -13.03 6.28 23.06
N SER A 303 -12.78 7.19 24.00
CA SER A 303 -13.68 7.44 25.14
C SER A 303 -14.52 8.68 24.91
N ASN A 304 -15.80 8.60 25.26
CA ASN A 304 -16.58 9.80 25.51
C ASN A 304 -16.09 10.38 26.86
N TYR A 305 -15.36 11.49 26.81
CA TYR A 305 -14.66 12.08 27.98
C TYR A 305 -15.60 12.40 29.15
N GLU A 306 -16.88 12.67 28.89
CA GLU A 306 -17.87 13.02 29.91
C GLU A 306 -18.51 11.80 30.60
N SER A 307 -18.60 10.65 29.92
CA SER A 307 -19.26 9.43 30.47
C SER A 307 -18.30 8.27 30.75
N GLY A 308 -17.04 8.37 30.31
CA GLY A 308 -16.08 7.26 30.36
C GLY A 308 -16.43 6.09 29.42
N PHE A 309 -17.50 6.20 28.63
CA PHE A 309 -17.96 5.14 27.73
C PHE A 309 -16.98 4.94 26.58
N LYS A 310 -16.48 3.72 26.43
CA LYS A 310 -15.64 3.31 25.31
C LYS A 310 -16.53 2.87 24.16
N SER A 311 -16.40 3.55 23.02
CA SER A 311 -17.15 3.22 21.81
C SER A 311 -16.85 1.79 21.38
N PRO A 312 -17.80 1.00 20.86
CA PRO A 312 -17.48 -0.33 20.35
C PRO A 312 -16.61 -0.20 19.08
N ALA A 313 -15.69 -1.16 18.93
CA ALA A 313 -14.85 -1.37 17.77
C ALA A 313 -15.16 -2.74 17.16
N HIS A 314 -15.32 -2.76 15.85
CA HIS A 314 -15.80 -3.91 15.09
C HIS A 314 -14.70 -4.41 14.17
N LEU A 315 -14.32 -5.67 14.32
CA LEU A 315 -13.22 -6.28 13.57
C LEU A 315 -13.80 -7.33 12.61
N LEU A 316 -13.41 -7.27 11.35
CA LEU A 316 -13.81 -8.20 10.30
C LEU A 316 -12.58 -8.68 9.53
N ARG A 317 -12.39 -10.00 9.47
CA ARG A 317 -11.55 -10.62 8.44
C ARG A 317 -12.40 -11.43 7.50
N VAL A 318 -12.24 -11.21 6.20
CA VAL A 318 -12.83 -12.05 5.15
C VAL A 318 -11.83 -13.10 4.68
N LYS A 319 -12.34 -14.28 4.37
CA LYS A 319 -11.56 -15.42 3.85
C LYS A 319 -11.27 -15.28 2.35
N GLY A 320 -12.18 -14.65 1.60
CA GLY A 320 -12.16 -14.66 0.14
C GLY A 320 -12.64 -15.95 -0.50
N PHE A 321 -12.32 -16.14 -1.77
CA PHE A 321 -12.96 -17.17 -2.62
C PHE A 321 -12.04 -18.30 -3.05
N LYS A 322 -10.76 -18.27 -2.67
CA LYS A 322 -9.83 -19.36 -2.93
C LYS A 322 -10.07 -20.52 -1.94
N ASP A 323 -11.00 -21.41 -2.30
CA ASP A 323 -11.41 -22.54 -1.46
C ASP A 323 -10.47 -23.75 -1.60
N ILE A 324 -9.92 -23.97 -2.79
CA ILE A 324 -8.97 -25.04 -3.05
C ILE A 324 -7.57 -24.44 -3.11
N ASP A 325 -6.78 -24.68 -2.06
CA ASP A 325 -5.45 -24.14 -1.93
C ASP A 325 -4.44 -25.21 -1.51
N SER A 326 -3.62 -25.65 -2.46
CA SER A 326 -2.59 -26.66 -2.23
C SER A 326 -1.51 -26.18 -1.25
N TYR A 327 -1.27 -24.86 -1.18
CA TYR A 327 -0.36 -24.27 -0.21
C TYR A 327 -0.93 -24.37 1.21
N ALA A 328 -2.22 -24.10 1.37
CA ALA A 328 -2.89 -24.25 2.66
C ALA A 328 -2.89 -25.71 3.15
N ASP A 329 -3.14 -26.66 2.24
CA ASP A 329 -3.10 -28.09 2.55
C ASP A 329 -1.69 -28.54 2.99
N GLN A 330 -0.64 -28.08 2.30
CA GLN A 330 0.76 -28.40 2.65
C GLN A 330 1.18 -27.86 4.02
N HIS A 331 0.64 -26.72 4.44
CA HIS A 331 0.99 -26.06 5.71
C HIS A 331 -0.01 -26.35 6.83
N GLY A 332 -1.03 -27.18 6.57
CA GLY A 332 -2.01 -27.61 7.56
C GLY A 332 -2.93 -26.49 8.06
N PHE A 333 -3.19 -25.47 7.22
CA PHE A 333 -4.15 -24.43 7.60
C PHE A 333 -5.57 -24.99 7.55
N PRO A 334 -6.41 -24.73 8.58
CA PRO A 334 -7.77 -25.24 8.62
C PRO A 334 -8.63 -24.56 7.56
N ARG A 335 -9.42 -25.35 6.85
CA ARG A 335 -10.44 -24.83 5.92
C ARG A 335 -11.65 -24.33 6.71
N GLN A 336 -12.26 -23.26 6.21
CA GLN A 336 -13.52 -22.72 6.72
C GLN A 336 -14.53 -22.70 5.58
N ASP A 337 -15.77 -23.10 5.85
CA ASP A 337 -16.79 -23.24 4.81
C ASP A 337 -17.56 -21.95 4.50
N TYR A 338 -17.39 -20.91 5.34
CA TYR A 338 -18.08 -19.63 5.21
C TYR A 338 -17.14 -18.45 5.45
N GLY A 339 -17.64 -17.25 5.19
CA GLY A 339 -16.90 -16.00 5.43
C GLY A 339 -16.11 -15.48 4.23
N HIS A 340 -16.50 -15.89 3.02
CA HIS A 340 -15.99 -15.35 1.75
C HIS A 340 -16.13 -13.82 1.66
N ALA A 341 -17.22 -13.30 2.25
CA ALA A 341 -17.53 -11.88 2.37
C ALA A 341 -18.07 -11.57 3.78
N GLY A 342 -18.16 -10.28 4.11
CA GLY A 342 -18.84 -9.79 5.31
C GLY A 342 -19.62 -8.51 5.03
N LEU A 343 -20.86 -8.44 5.49
CA LEU A 343 -21.70 -7.25 5.35
C LEU A 343 -21.66 -6.42 6.62
N ILE A 344 -21.11 -5.22 6.52
CA ILE A 344 -21.17 -4.21 7.58
C ILE A 344 -22.44 -3.40 7.37
N VAL A 345 -23.37 -3.47 8.30
CA VAL A 345 -24.59 -2.66 8.32
C VAL A 345 -24.37 -1.45 9.23
N ILE A 346 -24.60 -0.25 8.69
CA ILE A 346 -24.53 1.01 9.41
C ILE A 346 -25.93 1.61 9.51
N ASP A 347 -26.42 1.74 10.74
CA ASP A 347 -27.69 2.38 11.07
C ASP A 347 -27.44 3.79 11.65
N PRO A 348 -27.68 4.86 10.87
CA PRO A 348 -27.40 6.23 11.31
C PRO A 348 -28.44 6.76 12.31
N PHE A 349 -29.50 6.02 12.63
CA PHE A 349 -30.60 6.49 13.49
C PHE A 349 -30.54 5.96 14.91
N THR A 350 -29.69 4.97 15.17
CA THR A 350 -29.60 4.30 16.46
C THR A 350 -28.41 4.78 17.31
N THR A 351 -28.34 4.29 18.54
CA THR A 351 -27.27 4.59 19.48
C THR A 351 -25.94 4.02 18.99
N GLN A 352 -24.83 4.57 19.47
CA GLN A 352 -23.50 4.15 19.05
C GLN A 352 -23.23 2.64 19.27
N GLN A 353 -23.85 2.03 20.28
CA GLN A 353 -23.73 0.60 20.58
C GLN A 353 -24.36 -0.29 19.51
N ASN A 354 -25.46 0.16 18.90
CA ASN A 354 -26.21 -0.62 17.92
C ASN A 354 -25.98 -0.16 16.48
N ARG A 355 -25.23 0.93 16.28
CA ARG A 355 -25.00 1.57 14.98
C ARG A 355 -24.37 0.67 13.95
N ILE A 356 -23.51 -0.26 14.39
CA ILE A 356 -22.75 -1.12 13.49
C ILE A 356 -23.05 -2.57 13.84
N LYS A 357 -23.39 -3.36 12.83
CA LYS A 357 -23.46 -4.82 12.92
C LYS A 357 -22.82 -5.47 11.71
N ILE A 358 -22.15 -6.59 11.93
CA ILE A 358 -21.48 -7.35 10.89
C ILE A 358 -22.21 -8.68 10.72
N TYR A 359 -22.53 -9.04 9.48
CA TYR A 359 -23.13 -10.31 9.11
C TYR A 359 -22.19 -11.10 8.21
N SER A 360 -22.01 -12.39 8.52
CA SER A 360 -21.33 -13.35 7.63
C SER A 360 -22.21 -13.79 6.46
N ASP A 361 -23.52 -13.83 6.69
CA ASP A 361 -24.54 -14.14 5.69
C ASP A 361 -25.04 -12.82 5.09
N ILE A 362 -24.69 -12.62 3.82
CA ILE A 362 -24.95 -11.37 3.11
C ILE A 362 -26.45 -11.22 2.81
N ASP A 363 -27.15 -12.30 2.47
CA ASP A 363 -28.59 -12.26 2.20
C ASP A 363 -29.38 -11.97 3.47
N TYR A 364 -29.01 -12.59 4.59
CA TYR A 364 -29.62 -12.30 5.88
C TYR A 364 -29.38 -10.83 6.28
N GLY A 365 -28.15 -10.35 6.16
CA GLY A 365 -27.82 -8.95 6.44
C GLY A 365 -28.56 -7.97 5.54
N ALA A 366 -28.69 -8.27 4.25
CA ALA A 366 -29.45 -7.46 3.29
C ALA A 366 -30.95 -7.42 3.62
N ASN A 367 -31.51 -8.54 4.07
CA ASN A 367 -32.87 -8.57 4.60
C ASN A 367 -33.03 -7.69 5.85
N MET A 368 -32.04 -7.66 6.74
CA MET A 368 -32.06 -6.80 7.93
C MET A 368 -32.04 -5.31 7.56
N ILE A 369 -31.23 -4.90 6.57
CA ILE A 369 -31.22 -3.50 6.07
C ILE A 369 -32.63 -3.10 5.62
N ARG A 370 -33.26 -3.92 4.76
CA ARG A 370 -34.62 -3.66 4.27
C ARG A 370 -35.62 -3.54 5.41
N LEU A 371 -35.60 -4.49 6.35
CA LEU A 371 -36.52 -4.47 7.50
C LEU A 371 -36.37 -3.20 8.35
N LEU A 372 -35.14 -2.77 8.62
CA LEU A 372 -34.87 -1.55 9.38
C LEU A 372 -35.33 -0.29 8.62
N ASN A 373 -34.97 -0.18 7.33
CA ASN A 373 -35.41 0.94 6.52
C ASN A 373 -36.93 1.01 6.40
N ASP A 374 -37.62 -0.11 6.22
CA ASP A 374 -39.09 -0.16 6.18
C ASP A 374 -39.72 0.28 7.51
N ASP A 375 -39.15 -0.11 8.64
CA ASP A 375 -39.59 0.35 9.96
C ASP A 375 -39.41 1.87 10.11
N TYR A 376 -38.27 2.42 9.68
CA TYR A 376 -38.02 3.86 9.70
C TYR A 376 -38.91 4.65 8.74
N ARG A 377 -39.23 4.11 7.55
CA ARG A 377 -40.21 4.69 6.61
C ARG A 377 -41.60 4.71 7.24
N LYS A 378 -42.04 3.61 7.87
CA LYS A 378 -43.33 3.54 8.58
C LYS A 378 -43.42 4.53 9.74
N LYS A 379 -42.32 4.79 10.42
CA LYS A 379 -42.22 5.82 11.49
C LYS A 379 -42.09 7.25 10.95
N GLY A 380 -41.92 7.44 9.64
CA GLY A 380 -41.71 8.74 9.01
C GLY A 380 -40.33 9.35 9.27
N THR A 381 -39.36 8.56 9.74
CA THR A 381 -37.97 8.98 9.93
C THR A 381 -37.24 9.11 8.59
N ILE A 382 -37.43 8.13 7.70
CA ILE A 382 -37.03 8.20 6.29
C ILE A 382 -38.26 8.72 5.53
N LYS A 383 -38.06 9.78 4.73
CA LYS A 383 -39.12 10.39 3.91
C LYS A 383 -39.31 9.68 2.57
#